data_AF-A0A3N5YY04-F1
#
_entry.id   AF-A0A3N5YY04-F1
#
_cell.length_a   1.000
_cell.length_b   1.000
_cell.length_c   1.000
_cell.angle_alpha   90.00
_cell.angle_beta   90.00
_cell.angle_gamma   90.00
#
_symmetry.space_group_name_H-M   'P 1'
#
loop_
_entity.id
_entity.type
_entity.pdbx_description
1 polymer ?
#
loop_
_entity_poly.entity_id
_entity_poly.type
_entity_poly.pdbx_seq_one_letter_code
_entity_poly.pdbx_strand_id
1 'polypeptide(L)'
;MKRLSKLRFDALAGYIRDPYSVFFAEELDWFQAGDEKLLGLVSIDTSDNDYVATVLARDKRGRFRAVGLEINLPYREEAMGRLETMLSALAWRTC
;
A
#
# COMPACT_ATOMS: atom_id res chain seq x y z
N MET A 1 7.40 8.09 -6.41
CA MET A 1 5.96 7.92 -6.07
C MET A 1 5.31 9.27 -5.74
N LYS A 2 3.97 9.38 -5.66
CA LYS A 2 3.27 10.61 -5.18
C LYS A 2 2.34 10.27 -4.01
N ARG A 3 2.32 11.11 -2.98
CA ARG A 3 1.44 10.92 -1.80
C ARG A 3 -0.03 11.17 -2.14
N LEU A 4 -0.91 10.39 -1.52
CA LEU A 4 -2.36 10.54 -1.56
C LEU A 4 -2.89 10.95 -0.18
N SER A 5 -4.04 11.64 -0.17
CA SER A 5 -4.83 11.75 1.05
C SER A 5 -5.52 10.41 1.34
N LYS A 6 -5.79 10.14 2.62
CA LYS A 6 -6.61 8.99 3.03
C LYS A 6 -7.95 8.94 2.28
N LEU A 7 -8.63 10.09 2.17
CA LEU A 7 -9.91 10.18 1.45
C LEU A 7 -9.79 9.74 -0.02
N ARG A 8 -8.72 10.14 -0.72
CA ARG A 8 -8.51 9.74 -2.12
C ARG A 8 -8.18 8.25 -2.22
N PHE A 9 -7.35 7.73 -1.33
CA PHE A 9 -7.06 6.30 -1.27
C PHE A 9 -8.33 5.48 -0.99
N ASP A 10 -9.15 5.92 -0.03
CA ASP A 10 -10.42 5.29 0.34
C ASP A 10 -11.40 5.26 -0.84
N ALA A 11 -11.48 6.35 -1.61
CA ALA A 11 -12.32 6.40 -2.81
C ALA A 11 -11.87 5.40 -3.89
N LEU A 12 -10.58 5.08 -3.96
CA LEU A 12 -10.01 4.16 -4.96
C LEU A 12 -10.05 2.69 -4.52
N ALA A 13 -9.70 2.43 -3.26
CA ALA A 13 -9.41 1.09 -2.75
C ALA A 13 -9.97 0.82 -1.35
N GLY A 14 -10.74 1.72 -0.74
CA GLY A 14 -11.22 1.53 0.63
C GLY A 14 -12.12 0.31 0.84
N TYR A 15 -12.77 -0.17 -0.22
CA TYR A 15 -13.60 -1.38 -0.21
C TYR A 15 -12.81 -2.69 -0.05
N ILE A 16 -11.48 -2.67 -0.17
CA ILE A 16 -10.67 -3.89 -0.05
C ILE A 16 -10.39 -4.29 1.40
N ARG A 17 -10.64 -3.38 2.35
CA ARG A 17 -10.28 -3.58 3.76
C ARG A 17 -11.15 -4.66 4.38
N ASP A 18 -10.50 -5.53 5.13
CA ASP A 18 -11.19 -6.38 6.08
C ASP A 18 -11.56 -5.53 7.31
N PRO A 19 -12.83 -5.49 7.76
CA PRO A 19 -13.23 -4.74 8.95
C PRO A 19 -12.44 -5.10 10.21
N TYR A 20 -11.87 -6.30 10.30
CA TYR A 20 -11.06 -6.75 11.42
C TYR A 20 -9.63 -6.21 11.40
N SER A 21 -9.14 -5.67 10.27
CA SER A 21 -7.75 -5.19 10.17
C SER A 21 -7.43 -4.07 11.16
N VAL A 22 -8.44 -3.29 11.56
CA VAL A 22 -8.28 -2.20 12.53
C VAL A 22 -7.91 -2.68 13.94
N PHE A 23 -8.07 -3.96 14.25
CA PHE A 23 -7.69 -4.52 15.56
C PHE A 23 -6.20 -4.80 15.68
N PHE A 24 -5.50 -4.99 14.56
CA PHE A 24 -4.10 -5.41 14.52
C PHE A 24 -3.24 -4.57 13.58
N ALA A 25 -3.81 -3.61 12.84
CA ALA A 25 -3.06 -2.75 11.95
C ALA A 25 -3.58 -1.30 11.93
N GLU A 26 -2.65 -0.35 11.91
CA GLU A 26 -2.92 1.07 11.68
C GLU A 26 -2.30 1.52 10.35
N GLU A 27 -3.09 2.17 9.50
CA GLU A 27 -2.61 2.73 8.24
C GLU A 27 -2.02 4.13 8.44
N LEU A 28 -0.77 4.32 8.00
CA LEU A 28 -0.01 5.54 8.28
C LEU A 28 0.12 6.44 7.05
N ASP A 29 0.37 5.86 5.86
CA ASP A 29 0.64 6.61 4.65
C ASP A 29 0.12 5.96 3.37
N TRP A 30 -0.39 6.78 2.45
CA TRP A 30 -0.94 6.34 1.16
C TRP A 30 -0.25 7.02 -0.01
N PHE A 31 -0.04 6.27 -1.09
CA PHE A 31 0.70 6.71 -2.27
C PHE A 31 0.09 6.19 -3.57
N GLN A 32 0.50 6.80 -4.68
CA GLN A 32 0.22 6.33 -6.04
C GLN A 32 1.48 6.37 -6.92
N ALA A 33 1.47 5.53 -7.95
CA ALA A 33 2.42 5.58 -9.05
C ALA A 33 1.72 5.29 -10.39
N GLY A 34 2.25 5.88 -11.47
CA GLY A 34 1.74 5.66 -12.82
C GLY A 34 0.32 6.18 -13.05
N ASP A 35 -0.02 7.34 -12.48
CA ASP A 35 -1.35 7.94 -12.58
C ASP A 35 -2.46 7.06 -11.97
N GLU A 36 -2.26 6.66 -10.72
CA GLU A 36 -3.17 5.76 -9.96
C GLU A 36 -3.36 4.36 -10.56
N LYS A 37 -2.48 3.93 -11.49
CA LYS A 37 -2.39 2.53 -11.92
C LYS A 37 -1.96 1.61 -10.78
N LEU A 38 -1.05 2.10 -9.94
CA LEU A 38 -0.57 1.45 -8.73
C LEU A 38 -0.87 2.32 -7.51
N LEU A 39 -1.25 1.68 -6.41
CA LEU A 39 -1.37 2.34 -5.11
C LEU A 39 -0.40 1.72 -4.12
N GLY A 40 0.05 2.52 -3.17
CA GLY A 40 0.92 2.09 -2.07
C GLY A 40 0.32 2.44 -0.73
N LEU A 41 0.57 1.60 0.27
CA LEU A 41 0.18 1.78 1.66
C LEU A 41 1.36 1.40 2.57
N VAL A 42 1.66 2.24 3.55
CA VAL A 42 2.45 1.87 4.73
C VAL A 42 1.51 1.76 5.91
N SER A 43 1.59 0.65 6.63
CA SER A 43 0.87 0.40 7.89
C SER A 43 1.82 -0.14 8.95
N ILE A 44 1.39 -0.09 10.21
CA ILE A 44 2.07 -0.74 11.34
C ILE A 44 1.18 -1.87 11.85
N ASP A 45 1.76 -3.04 12.10
CA ASP A 45 1.13 -4.13 12.87
C ASP A 45 1.26 -3.78 14.35
N THR A 46 0.13 -3.67 15.05
CA THR A 46 0.10 -3.28 16.47
C THR A 46 0.33 -4.46 17.41
N SER A 47 0.43 -5.68 16.88
CA SER A 47 0.68 -6.90 17.65
C SER A 47 2.14 -7.00 18.08
N ASP A 48 3.07 -6.65 17.19
CA ASP A 48 4.52 -6.69 17.40
C ASP A 48 5.25 -5.37 17.07
N ASN A 49 4.53 -4.34 16.62
CA ASN A 49 5.03 -3.00 16.29
C ASN A 49 5.97 -2.93 15.08
N ASP A 50 5.84 -3.88 14.15
CA ASP A 50 6.56 -3.84 12.89
C ASP A 50 5.75 -3.17 11.77
N TYR A 51 6.45 -2.61 10.78
CA TYR A 51 5.86 -1.93 9.64
C TYR A 51 5.66 -2.87 8.46
N VAL A 52 4.68 -2.51 7.64
CA VAL A 52 4.27 -3.24 6.45
C VAL A 52 4.20 -2.27 5.27
N ALA A 53 4.78 -2.67 4.13
CA ALA A 53 4.66 -1.98 2.86
C ALA A 53 3.83 -2.82 1.89
N THR A 54 2.73 -2.24 1.38
CA THR A 54 1.80 -2.94 0.48
C THR A 54 1.66 -2.17 -0.84
N VAL A 55 1.74 -2.88 -1.97
CA VAL A 55 1.42 -2.36 -3.31
C VAL A 55 0.14 -3.01 -3.83
N LEU A 56 -0.75 -2.17 -4.37
CA LEU A 56 -2.00 -2.57 -5.00
C LEU A 56 -1.97 -2.27 -6.50
N ALA A 57 -2.54 -3.16 -7.31
CA ALA A 57 -2.77 -2.96 -8.74
C ALA A 57 -4.18 -3.44 -9.13
N ARG A 58 -4.69 -2.98 -10.28
CA ARG A 58 -6.01 -3.40 -10.78
C ARG A 58 -5.96 -4.81 -11.37
N ASP A 59 -6.90 -5.66 -10.98
CA ASP A 59 -7.18 -6.93 -11.64
C ASP A 59 -7.85 -6.71 -13.01
N LYS A 60 -8.09 -7.78 -13.77
CA LYS A 60 -8.77 -7.71 -15.09
C LYS A 60 -10.19 -7.11 -15.03
N ARG A 61 -10.78 -7.01 -13.84
CA ARG A 61 -12.10 -6.41 -13.59
C ARG A 61 -11.98 -4.98 -13.04
N GLY A 62 -10.78 -4.41 -13.06
CA GLY A 62 -10.51 -3.04 -12.65
C GLY A 62 -10.44 -2.83 -11.13
N ARG A 63 -10.43 -3.89 -10.31
CA ARG A 63 -10.42 -3.76 -8.84
C ARG A 63 -9.01 -3.86 -8.29
N PHE A 64 -8.68 -3.03 -7.32
CA PHE A 64 -7.39 -3.09 -6.66
C PHE A 64 -7.22 -4.38 -5.86
N ARG A 65 -6.06 -5.02 -6.00
CA ARG A 65 -5.62 -6.23 -5.30
C ARG A 65 -4.17 -6.06 -4.89
N ALA A 66 -3.79 -6.65 -3.76
CA ALA A 66 -2.39 -6.70 -3.34
C ALA A 66 -1.56 -7.50 -4.36
N VAL A 67 -0.47 -6.90 -4.80
CA VAL A 67 0.49 -7.48 -5.76
C VAL A 67 1.94 -7.40 -5.27
N GLY A 68 2.19 -6.65 -4.20
CA GLY A 68 3.46 -6.60 -3.49
C GLY A 68 3.20 -6.40 -2.00
N LEU A 69 3.97 -7.09 -1.17
CA LEU A 69 3.87 -7.06 0.28
C LEU A 69 5.24 -7.32 0.88
N GLU A 70 5.71 -6.41 1.74
CA GLU A 70 6.85 -6.63 2.63
C GLU A 70 6.39 -6.38 4.07
N ILE A 71 6.75 -7.28 4.98
CA ILE A 71 6.33 -7.31 6.39
C ILE A 71 7.55 -7.38 7.30
N ASN A 72 7.34 -7.22 8.61
CA ASN A 72 8.37 -7.30 9.65
C ASN A 72 9.48 -6.26 9.46
N LEU A 73 9.09 -5.05 9.02
CA LEU A 73 10.04 -3.97 8.79
C LEU A 73 10.17 -3.16 10.09
N PRO A 74 11.36 -3.05 10.70
CA PRO A 74 11.50 -2.46 12.03
C PRO A 74 11.28 -0.94 12.07
N TYR A 75 11.37 -0.25 10.92
CA TYR A 75 11.29 1.21 10.84
C TYR A 75 10.36 1.67 9.73
N ARG A 76 9.61 2.74 9.98
CA ARG A 76 8.72 3.37 8.99
C ARG A 76 9.49 3.82 7.76
N GLU A 77 10.68 4.37 7.93
CA GLU A 77 11.55 4.79 6.83
C GLU A 77 11.95 3.61 5.94
N GLU A 78 12.20 2.44 6.54
CA GLU A 78 12.47 1.23 5.77
C GLU A 78 11.23 0.82 4.96
N ALA A 79 10.05 0.79 5.57
CA ALA A 79 8.80 0.50 4.87
C ALA A 79 8.53 1.48 3.71
N MET A 80 8.83 2.78 3.89
CA MET A 80 8.73 3.76 2.81
C MET A 80 9.72 3.46 1.67
N GLY A 81 10.97 3.12 1.98
CA GLY A 81 11.99 2.76 0.99
C GLY A 81 11.65 1.47 0.21
N ARG A 82 11.15 0.44 0.91
CA ARG A 82 10.65 -0.80 0.29
C ARG A 82 9.47 -0.53 -0.62
N LEU A 83 8.51 0.28 -0.15
CA LEU A 83 7.35 0.67 -0.94
C LEU A 83 7.76 1.38 -2.24
N GLU A 84 8.67 2.35 -2.16
CA GLU A 84 9.14 3.07 -3.34
C GLU A 84 9.86 2.14 -4.34
N THR A 85 10.67 1.21 -3.82
CA THR A 85 11.34 0.18 -4.63
C THR A 85 10.32 -0.70 -5.36
N MET A 86 9.32 -1.22 -4.65
CA MET A 86 8.27 -2.06 -5.23
C MET A 86 7.42 -1.31 -6.27
N LEU A 87 6.99 -0.07 -5.96
CA LEU A 87 6.22 0.75 -6.89
C LEU A 87 7.00 1.01 -8.19
N SER A 88 8.30 1.31 -8.07
CA SER A 88 9.17 1.54 -9.23
C SER A 88 9.37 0.27 -10.06
N ALA A 89 9.54 -0.87 -9.39
CA ALA A 89 9.69 -2.18 -10.02
C ALA A 89 8.40 -2.74 -10.63
N LEU A 90 7.23 -2.19 -10.31
CA LEU A 90 5.95 -2.61 -10.90
C LEU A 90 5.44 -1.64 -11.96
N ALA A 91 5.81 -0.35 -11.86
CA ALA A 91 5.39 0.66 -12.82
C ALA A 91 5.77 0.31 -14.27
N TRP A 92 6.96 -0.25 -14.50
CA TRP A 92 7.42 -0.65 -15.84
C TRP A 92 6.63 -1.82 -16.45
N ARG A 93 5.97 -2.65 -15.63
CA ARG A 93 5.18 -3.81 -16.10
C ARG A 93 3.77 -3.44 -16.55
N THR A 94 3.32 -2.22 -16.22
CA THR A 94 1.94 -1.74 -16.42
C THR A 94 1.82 -0.62 -17.45
N CYS A 95 2.91 -0.33 -18.17
CA CYS A 95 2.97 0.61 -19.30
C CYS A 95 2.85 -0.14 -20.63
#